data_AF-A0A4Q1CWB4-F1
#
_entry.id   AF-A0A4Q1CWB4-F1
#
_cell.length_a   1.000
_cell.length_b   1.000
_cell.length_c   1.000
_cell.angle_alpha   90.00
_cell.angle_beta   90.00
_cell.angle_gamma   90.00
#
_symmetry.space_group_name_H-M   'P 1'
#
loop_
_entity.id
_entity.type
_entity.pdbx_description
1 polymer ?
#
loop_
_entity_poly.entity_id
_entity_poly.type
_entity_poly.pdbx_seq_one_letter_code
_entity_poly.pdbx_strand_id
1 'polypeptide(L)'
;MALVRTALRLIIKWLPLLTLVAMCIVWWSPLGVVAALAAGGVVGSVLQRFPLMGAEAGGAALRSEPLQPFATEPPADDVLLNCGELGMGGPVCSTQMLRDGAIVDDIDVSGGQSCSAGWFDLEGTSLRIAQAWIHSCRVVMVYDEQHKVLGRLSALLPHEFHQALNERRHQHDDRAAADWVCSLPGERTQLQPYHGLWLAPDHPALVDPPQAELRHVLPDGRILLATLLLPDDLRLTVDPELFCRIRPYALQLDGVDSERHVCSLKQMMVSPGNQCLVVRGVLLGADMRLQGSVWLVHREGQWRAISTSAWARVGTSREPVWVDVLAVSDDGDVQCEAYTETWDGSTPNRQPTAHTCLELALEWRETMLIVRARNGRFTLRVPRR
;
A
#
# COMPACT_ATOMS: atom_id res chain seq x y z
N MET A 1 -16.93 -1.77 -33.94
CA MET A 1 -15.89 -0.71 -34.07
C MET A 1 -14.65 -0.95 -33.21
N ALA A 2 -14.73 -1.60 -32.04
CA ALA A 2 -13.57 -1.91 -31.20
C ALA A 2 -12.54 -2.84 -31.88
N LEU A 3 -12.98 -3.93 -32.52
CA LEU A 3 -12.11 -4.93 -33.16
C LEU A 3 -11.20 -4.35 -34.28
N VAL A 4 -11.74 -3.42 -35.09
CA VAL A 4 -10.99 -2.74 -36.16
C VAL A 4 -9.89 -1.84 -35.58
N ARG A 5 -10.11 -1.27 -34.39
CA ARG A 5 -9.15 -0.41 -33.71
C ARG A 5 -8.03 -1.22 -33.04
N THR A 6 -8.34 -2.39 -32.48
CA THR A 6 -7.34 -3.30 -31.91
C THR A 6 -6.41 -3.86 -32.99
N ALA A 7 -6.96 -4.23 -34.15
CA ALA A 7 -6.18 -4.67 -35.31
C ALA A 7 -5.25 -3.56 -35.85
N LEU A 8 -5.76 -2.32 -35.94
CA LEU A 8 -4.97 -1.17 -36.37
C LEU A 8 -3.81 -0.87 -35.41
N ARG A 9 -4.02 -1.02 -34.09
CA ARG A 9 -2.98 -0.83 -33.06
C ARG A 9 -1.88 -1.89 -33.14
N LEU A 10 -2.26 -3.17 -33.35
CA LEU A 10 -1.30 -4.25 -33.58
C LEU A 10 -0.44 -3.98 -34.81
N ILE A 11 -1.07 -3.60 -35.93
CA ILE A 11 -0.35 -3.28 -37.19
C ILE A 11 0.64 -2.12 -36.98
N ILE A 12 0.27 -1.08 -36.26
CA ILE A 12 1.15 0.06 -36.00
C ILE A 12 2.32 -0.29 -35.06
N LYS A 13 2.11 -1.19 -34.08
CA LYS A 13 3.17 -1.68 -33.19
C LYS A 13 4.23 -2.49 -33.95
N TRP A 14 3.81 -3.27 -34.94
CA TRP A 14 4.71 -4.09 -35.76
C TRP A 14 5.31 -3.32 -36.94
N LEU A 15 4.80 -2.13 -37.25
CA LEU A 15 5.21 -1.35 -38.42
C LEU A 15 6.74 -1.17 -38.52
N PRO A 16 7.48 -0.76 -37.47
CA PRO A 16 8.94 -0.58 -37.56
C PRO A 16 9.69 -1.86 -37.89
N LEU A 17 9.24 -3.00 -37.35
CA LEU A 17 9.79 -4.32 -37.64
C LEU A 17 9.47 -4.73 -39.08
N LEU A 18 8.24 -4.47 -39.54
CA LEU A 18 7.81 -4.77 -40.90
C LEU A 18 8.57 -3.94 -41.94
N THR A 19 8.82 -2.65 -41.68
CA THR A 19 9.67 -1.82 -42.56
C THR A 19 11.10 -2.34 -42.61
N LEU A 20 11.65 -2.76 -41.47
CA LEU A 20 12.99 -3.32 -41.39
C LEU A 20 13.09 -4.64 -42.19
N VAL A 21 12.14 -5.55 -42.00
CA VAL A 21 12.09 -6.83 -42.73
C VAL A 21 11.91 -6.59 -44.23
N ALA A 22 11.00 -5.70 -44.63
CA ALA A 22 10.79 -5.37 -46.04
C ALA A 22 12.04 -4.78 -46.70
N MET A 23 12.75 -3.85 -46.05
CA MET A 23 13.99 -3.29 -46.60
C MET A 23 15.13 -4.32 -46.64
N CYS A 24 15.24 -5.20 -45.65
CA CYS A 24 16.21 -6.29 -45.68
C CYS A 24 15.94 -7.26 -46.84
N ILE A 25 14.67 -7.55 -47.15
CA ILE A 25 14.29 -8.42 -48.28
C ILE A 25 14.59 -7.75 -49.63
N VAL A 26 14.27 -6.46 -49.77
CA VAL A 26 14.46 -5.72 -51.03
C VAL A 26 15.94 -5.40 -51.29
N TRP A 27 16.74 -5.24 -50.24
CA TRP A 27 18.14 -4.86 -50.34
C TRP A 27 19.04 -5.81 -49.56
N TRP A 28 19.30 -6.98 -50.16
CA TRP A 28 20.14 -8.06 -49.62
C TRP A 28 21.64 -7.71 -49.65
N SER A 29 22.05 -6.72 -48.86
CA SER A 29 23.45 -6.35 -48.69
C SER A 29 23.71 -5.80 -47.28
N PRO A 30 24.97 -5.79 -46.80
CA PRO A 30 25.32 -5.20 -45.51
C PRO A 30 24.89 -3.72 -45.39
N LEU A 31 24.93 -2.97 -46.49
CA LEU A 31 24.45 -1.59 -46.55
C LEU A 31 22.91 -1.49 -46.46
N GLY A 32 22.20 -2.48 -47.00
CA GLY A 32 20.74 -2.58 -46.90
C GLY A 32 20.27 -2.80 -45.46
N VAL A 33 21.02 -3.55 -44.66
CA VAL A 33 20.74 -3.73 -43.21
C VAL A 33 20.90 -2.41 -42.45
N VAL A 34 21.95 -1.63 -42.74
CA VAL A 34 22.16 -0.32 -42.12
C VAL A 34 21.05 0.66 -42.51
N ALA A 35 20.65 0.68 -43.78
CA ALA A 35 19.54 1.51 -44.25
C ALA A 35 18.20 1.08 -43.62
N ALA A 36 17.96 -0.22 -43.46
CA ALA A 36 16.76 -0.76 -42.81
C ALA A 36 16.68 -0.40 -41.32
N LEU A 37 17.81 -0.44 -40.61
CA LEU A 37 17.90 0.02 -39.22
C LEU A 37 17.65 1.53 -39.09
N ALA A 38 18.23 2.33 -39.98
CA ALA A 38 18.00 3.77 -40.01
C ALA A 38 16.53 4.10 -40.30
N ALA A 39 15.92 3.44 -41.30
CA ALA A 39 14.52 3.63 -41.64
C ALA A 39 13.58 3.17 -40.51
N GLY A 40 13.85 2.00 -39.91
CA GLY A 40 13.11 1.52 -38.74
C GLY A 40 13.21 2.48 -37.54
N GLY A 41 14.39 3.05 -37.31
CA GLY A 41 14.63 4.08 -36.29
C GLY A 41 13.89 5.39 -36.57
N VAL A 42 13.88 5.87 -37.82
CA VAL A 42 13.13 7.07 -38.23
C VAL A 42 11.64 6.83 -38.11
N VAL A 43 11.11 5.69 -38.58
CA VAL A 43 9.69 5.33 -38.43
C VAL A 43 9.33 5.22 -36.95
N GLY A 44 10.16 4.58 -36.13
CA GLY A 44 9.98 4.54 -34.68
C GLY A 44 9.95 5.94 -34.04
N SER A 45 10.88 6.83 -34.42
CA SER A 45 10.95 8.21 -33.93
C SER A 45 9.76 9.05 -34.36
N VAL A 46 9.28 8.90 -35.60
CA VAL A 46 8.08 9.57 -36.11
C VAL A 46 6.82 9.03 -35.43
N LEU A 47 6.71 7.71 -35.23
CA LEU A 47 5.60 7.10 -34.50
C LEU A 47 5.62 7.46 -33.01
N GLN A 48 6.76 7.84 -32.41
CA GLN A 48 6.82 8.40 -31.05
C GLN A 48 6.32 9.85 -30.98
N ARG A 49 6.40 10.61 -32.09
CA ARG A 49 5.89 11.99 -32.19
C ARG A 49 4.38 12.06 -32.41
N PHE A 50 3.80 11.02 -33.00
CA PHE A 50 2.36 10.81 -32.95
C PHE A 50 2.03 10.10 -31.64
N PRO A 51 1.20 10.66 -30.75
CA PRO A 51 0.76 9.92 -29.58
C PRO A 51 -0.12 8.76 -30.06
N LEU A 52 0.49 7.63 -30.40
CA LEU A 52 -0.14 6.33 -30.28
C LEU A 52 -0.43 6.15 -28.81
N MET A 53 -1.66 6.56 -28.47
CA MET A 53 -2.46 6.22 -27.31
C MET A 53 -1.63 5.81 -26.08
N GLY A 54 -1.58 6.72 -25.10
CA GLY A 54 -0.96 6.47 -23.80
C GLY A 54 -1.35 5.11 -23.23
N ALA A 55 -0.45 4.56 -22.41
CA ALA A 55 -0.69 3.30 -21.71
C ALA A 55 -2.13 3.26 -21.16
N GLU A 56 -2.79 2.11 -21.29
CA GLU A 56 -4.07 1.87 -20.65
C GLU A 56 -3.89 2.16 -19.16
N ALA A 57 -4.51 3.24 -18.70
CA ALA A 57 -4.27 3.77 -17.36
C ALA A 57 -5.49 4.52 -16.81
N GLY A 58 -6.55 4.69 -17.61
CA GLY A 58 -7.83 5.17 -17.14
C GLY A 58 -8.88 4.06 -17.14
N GLY A 59 -10.15 4.41 -16.98
CA GLY A 59 -11.23 3.41 -16.88
C GLY A 59 -11.12 2.54 -15.64
N ALA A 60 -11.20 1.22 -15.84
CA ALA A 60 -11.19 0.21 -14.77
C ALA A 60 -9.93 0.25 -13.88
N ALA A 61 -8.81 0.78 -14.37
CA ALA A 61 -7.58 0.90 -13.59
C ALA A 61 -7.69 1.85 -12.39
N LEU A 62 -8.68 2.76 -12.39
CA LEU A 62 -8.99 3.64 -11.25
C LEU A 62 -10.22 3.14 -10.45
N ARG A 63 -10.50 1.85 -10.52
CA ARG A 63 -11.48 1.17 -9.67
C ARG A 63 -10.76 0.18 -8.79
N SER A 64 -11.34 -0.06 -7.61
CA SER A 64 -10.89 -1.17 -6.78
C SER A 64 -11.27 -2.48 -7.47
N GLU A 65 -10.49 -3.51 -7.22
CA GLU A 65 -10.85 -4.86 -7.62
C GLU A 65 -12.08 -5.33 -6.82
N PRO A 66 -12.84 -6.31 -7.32
CA PRO A 66 -13.86 -6.98 -6.53
C PRO A 66 -13.22 -7.58 -5.27
N LEU A 67 -13.68 -7.13 -4.11
CA LEU A 67 -13.14 -7.55 -2.82
C LEU A 67 -13.48 -9.02 -2.57
N GLN A 68 -12.49 -9.80 -2.14
CA GLN A 68 -12.70 -11.18 -1.71
C GLN A 68 -13.19 -11.22 -0.27
N PRO A 69 -13.97 -12.24 0.10
CA PRO A 69 -14.33 -12.46 1.49
C PRO A 69 -13.08 -12.77 2.32
N PHE A 70 -13.12 -12.41 3.62
CA PHE A 70 -12.08 -12.79 4.58
C PHE A 70 -11.99 -14.29 4.78
N ALA A 71 -10.89 -14.73 5.39
CA ALA A 71 -10.81 -16.08 5.92
C ALA A 71 -11.97 -16.34 6.90
N THR A 72 -12.43 -17.58 6.96
CA THR A 72 -13.53 -17.98 7.85
C THR A 72 -13.06 -18.21 9.28
N GLU A 73 -11.78 -18.55 9.46
CA GLU A 73 -11.17 -18.86 10.75
C GLU A 73 -9.77 -18.25 10.82
N PRO A 74 -9.32 -17.81 12.01
CA PRO A 74 -7.98 -17.28 12.19
C PRO A 74 -6.93 -18.39 12.06
N PRO A 75 -5.69 -18.06 11.66
CA PRO A 75 -4.58 -19.02 11.63
C PRO A 75 -4.39 -19.69 12.99
N ALA A 76 -4.18 -21.01 12.97
CA ALA A 76 -3.89 -21.80 14.19
C ALA A 76 -2.42 -21.74 14.61
N ASP A 77 -1.53 -21.42 13.67
CA ASP A 77 -0.08 -21.33 13.85
C ASP A 77 0.38 -19.86 13.74
N ASP A 78 1.64 -19.62 14.08
CA ASP A 78 2.27 -18.31 13.90
C ASP A 78 2.34 -17.94 12.40
N VAL A 79 2.28 -16.65 12.12
CA VAL A 79 2.33 -16.08 10.77
C VAL A 79 3.48 -15.09 10.68
N LEU A 80 4.34 -15.28 9.67
CA LEU A 80 5.35 -14.31 9.30
C LEU A 80 4.69 -13.14 8.57
N LEU A 81 4.74 -11.94 9.15
CA LEU A 81 4.15 -10.74 8.56
C LEU A 81 5.17 -9.97 7.72
N ASN A 82 6.36 -9.78 8.27
CA ASN A 82 7.45 -9.08 7.61
C ASN A 82 8.80 -9.71 7.99
N CYS A 83 9.76 -9.63 7.08
CA CYS A 83 11.12 -10.12 7.28
C CYS A 83 12.09 -9.20 6.56
N GLY A 84 13.16 -8.80 7.24
CA GLY A 84 14.13 -7.86 6.69
C GLY A 84 15.50 -8.00 7.33
N GLU A 85 16.51 -7.57 6.60
CA GLU A 85 17.88 -7.54 7.08
C GLU A 85 18.19 -6.19 7.74
N LEU A 86 18.76 -6.21 8.94
CA LEU A 86 19.17 -4.98 9.64
C LEU A 86 20.48 -4.45 9.05
N GLY A 87 20.36 -3.60 8.03
CA GLY A 87 21.52 -3.03 7.30
C GLY A 87 22.09 -4.00 6.26
N MET A 88 23.19 -3.61 5.60
CA MET A 88 23.85 -4.47 4.60
C MET A 88 24.77 -5.47 5.30
N GLY A 89 24.49 -6.77 5.17
CA GLY A 89 25.20 -7.87 5.82
C GLY A 89 24.78 -8.13 7.28
N GLY A 90 23.64 -7.63 7.72
CA GLY A 90 23.17 -7.68 9.11
C GLY A 90 22.33 -8.91 9.46
N PRO A 91 21.87 -9.03 10.72
CA PRO A 91 20.97 -10.09 11.12
C PRO A 91 19.61 -9.95 10.43
N VAL A 92 18.98 -11.08 10.17
CA VAL A 92 17.63 -11.12 9.59
C VAL A 92 16.63 -11.13 10.74
N CYS A 93 15.77 -10.13 10.77
CA CYS A 93 14.74 -9.94 11.77
C CYS A 93 13.36 -10.02 11.14
N SER A 94 12.36 -10.35 11.94
CA SER A 94 10.99 -10.48 11.49
C SER A 94 9.98 -9.87 12.44
N THR A 95 8.88 -9.42 11.85
CA THR A 95 7.63 -9.18 12.54
C THR A 95 6.74 -10.40 12.34
N GLN A 96 6.24 -10.95 13.45
CA GLN A 96 5.42 -12.16 13.46
C GLN A 96 4.12 -11.90 14.22
N MET A 97 3.04 -12.50 13.73
CA MET A 97 1.80 -12.66 14.49
C MET A 97 1.81 -14.06 15.09
N LEU A 98 1.81 -14.15 16.41
CA LEU A 98 1.74 -15.43 17.11
C LEU A 98 0.35 -16.05 16.97
N ARG A 99 0.24 -17.37 17.16
CA ARG A 99 -1.01 -18.14 17.04
C ARG A 99 -2.23 -17.56 17.78
N ASP A 100 -2.01 -16.80 18.84
CA ASP A 100 -3.06 -16.17 19.64
C ASP A 100 -3.35 -14.71 19.25
N GLY A 101 -2.71 -14.19 18.20
CA GLY A 101 -2.87 -12.84 17.67
C GLY A 101 -1.88 -11.80 18.19
N ALA A 102 -0.89 -12.18 19.00
CA ALA A 102 0.12 -11.21 19.46
C ALA A 102 1.07 -10.81 18.33
N ILE A 103 1.22 -9.51 18.11
CA ILE A 103 2.19 -8.97 17.15
C ILE A 103 3.49 -8.70 17.88
N VAL A 104 4.58 -9.33 17.42
CA VAL A 104 5.91 -9.17 18.00
C VAL A 104 6.93 -8.87 16.91
N ASP A 105 7.67 -7.79 17.13
CA ASP A 105 8.69 -7.28 16.22
C ASP A 105 10.10 -7.76 16.58
N ASP A 106 11.03 -7.56 15.64
CA ASP A 106 12.47 -7.72 15.80
C ASP A 106 12.96 -9.14 16.17
N ILE A 107 12.16 -10.17 15.91
CA ILE A 107 12.52 -11.56 16.20
C ILE A 107 13.66 -12.02 15.29
N ASP A 108 14.75 -12.51 15.89
CA ASP A 108 15.93 -13.03 15.20
C ASP A 108 15.60 -14.36 14.51
N VAL A 109 15.61 -14.33 13.18
CA VAL A 109 15.31 -15.47 12.32
C VAL A 109 16.52 -15.89 11.48
N SER A 110 17.72 -15.49 11.90
CA SER A 110 18.97 -15.81 11.19
C SER A 110 19.22 -17.33 11.04
N GLY A 111 18.50 -18.17 11.81
CA GLY A 111 18.56 -19.64 11.75
C GLY A 111 17.49 -20.32 10.88
N GLY A 112 16.56 -19.58 10.26
CA GLY A 112 15.51 -20.15 9.40
C GLY A 112 14.38 -19.16 9.09
N GLN A 113 13.74 -19.30 7.93
CA GLN A 113 12.68 -18.38 7.47
C GLN A 113 11.24 -18.91 7.67
N SER A 114 11.05 -19.95 8.50
CA SER A 114 9.70 -20.49 8.77
C SER A 114 8.87 -19.53 9.62
N CYS A 115 7.53 -19.64 9.56
CA CYS A 115 6.63 -18.74 10.28
C CYS A 115 6.76 -18.78 11.82
N SER A 116 7.24 -19.89 12.38
CA SER A 116 7.56 -20.04 13.80
C SER A 116 9.07 -19.92 14.11
N ALA A 117 9.88 -19.48 13.13
CA ALA A 117 11.31 -19.39 13.32
C ALA A 117 11.65 -18.43 14.45
N GLY A 118 12.57 -18.86 15.32
CA GLY A 118 13.04 -18.06 16.44
C GLY A 118 12.30 -18.29 17.76
N TRP A 119 11.09 -18.85 17.74
CA TRP A 119 10.33 -19.17 18.94
C TRP A 119 10.48 -20.64 19.37
N PHE A 120 10.51 -20.86 20.68
CA PHE A 120 10.35 -22.19 21.27
C PHE A 120 9.44 -22.12 22.49
N ASP A 121 8.61 -23.16 22.65
CA ASP A 121 7.65 -23.28 23.74
C ASP A 121 8.27 -24.07 24.90
N LEU A 122 7.95 -23.68 26.15
CA LEU A 122 8.22 -24.52 27.32
C LEU A 122 7.01 -25.43 27.56
N GLU A 123 7.23 -26.75 27.48
CA GLU A 123 6.16 -27.74 27.47
C GLU A 123 5.30 -27.68 28.75
N GLY A 124 3.98 -27.75 28.60
CA GLY A 124 3.04 -27.68 29.73
C GLY A 124 2.91 -26.28 30.36
N THR A 125 3.42 -25.24 29.69
CA THR A 125 3.32 -23.84 30.15
C THR A 125 2.80 -22.93 29.03
N SER A 126 2.47 -21.68 29.37
CA SER A 126 2.12 -20.63 28.41
C SER A 126 3.32 -19.84 27.90
N LEU A 127 4.54 -20.17 28.34
CA LEU A 127 5.72 -19.39 28.02
C LEU A 127 6.32 -19.82 26.69
N ARG A 128 6.53 -18.82 25.84
CA ARG A 128 7.24 -18.91 24.58
C ARG A 128 8.45 -18.00 24.66
N ILE A 129 9.58 -18.43 24.11
CA ILE A 129 10.82 -17.70 24.24
C ILE A 129 11.46 -17.57 22.86
N ALA A 130 12.01 -16.39 22.58
CA ALA A 130 12.72 -16.09 21.35
C ALA A 130 13.95 -15.22 21.60
N GLN A 131 14.80 -15.14 20.59
CA GLN A 131 15.85 -14.13 20.52
C GLN A 131 15.38 -12.98 19.63
N ALA A 132 15.77 -11.76 19.96
CA ALA A 132 15.42 -10.57 19.19
C ALA A 132 16.60 -9.60 19.09
N TRP A 133 16.53 -8.70 18.11
CA TRP A 133 17.51 -7.62 17.90
C TRP A 133 16.88 -6.26 18.17
N ILE A 134 17.11 -5.72 19.36
CA ILE A 134 16.54 -4.44 19.78
C ILE A 134 17.66 -3.42 19.93
N HIS A 135 17.60 -2.30 19.19
CA HIS A 135 18.62 -1.24 19.19
C HIS A 135 20.05 -1.78 18.93
N SER A 136 20.19 -2.68 17.97
CA SER A 136 21.45 -3.37 17.62
C SER A 136 22.03 -4.27 18.72
N CYS A 137 21.25 -4.59 19.76
CA CYS A 137 21.61 -5.53 20.81
C CYS A 137 20.75 -6.78 20.73
N ARG A 138 21.39 -7.95 20.81
CA ARG A 138 20.68 -9.23 20.90
C ARG A 138 20.13 -9.42 22.32
N VAL A 139 18.86 -9.72 22.42
CA VAL A 139 18.14 -9.88 23.69
C VAL A 139 17.32 -11.16 23.70
N VAL A 140 16.89 -11.60 24.89
CA VAL A 140 15.93 -12.68 25.04
C VAL A 140 14.55 -12.08 25.26
N MET A 141 13.62 -12.46 24.40
CA MET A 141 12.21 -12.14 24.48
C MET A 141 11.46 -13.34 25.06
N VAL A 142 10.54 -13.07 25.97
CA VAL A 142 9.66 -14.06 26.59
C VAL A 142 8.24 -13.58 26.41
N TYR A 143 7.37 -14.42 25.88
CA TYR A 143 5.96 -14.14 25.76
C TYR A 143 5.16 -15.10 26.64
N ASP A 144 4.35 -14.56 27.54
CA ASP A 144 3.37 -15.33 28.29
C ASP A 144 2.02 -15.27 27.57
N GLU A 145 1.69 -16.34 26.86
CA GLU A 145 0.47 -16.45 26.05
C GLU A 145 -0.79 -16.39 26.92
N GLN A 146 -0.75 -16.83 28.18
CA GLN A 146 -1.92 -16.82 29.06
C GLN A 146 -2.21 -15.40 29.58
N HIS A 147 -1.16 -14.68 29.96
CA HIS A 147 -1.31 -13.35 30.57
C HIS A 147 -1.14 -12.19 29.56
N LYS A 148 -0.81 -12.49 28.29
CA LYS A 148 -0.56 -11.50 27.23
C LYS A 148 0.53 -10.50 27.61
N VAL A 149 1.60 -11.01 28.22
CA VAL A 149 2.75 -10.20 28.67
C VAL A 149 3.94 -10.53 27.80
N LEU A 150 4.51 -9.49 27.18
CA LEU A 150 5.78 -9.56 26.48
C LEU A 150 6.89 -9.06 27.40
N GLY A 151 7.90 -9.89 27.62
CA GLY A 151 9.03 -9.63 28.48
C GLY A 151 10.33 -9.55 27.71
N ARG A 152 11.14 -8.55 28.03
CA ARG A 152 12.53 -8.43 27.56
C ARG A 152 13.47 -8.67 28.73
N LEU A 153 14.21 -9.77 28.69
CA LEU A 153 15.16 -10.09 29.76
C LEU A 153 16.43 -9.26 29.63
N SER A 154 16.93 -8.74 30.76
CA SER A 154 18.15 -7.94 30.83
C SER A 154 19.27 -8.61 31.64
N ALA A 155 18.99 -9.76 32.25
CA ALA A 155 19.88 -10.41 33.20
C ALA A 155 21.06 -11.16 32.58
N LEU A 156 20.89 -11.70 31.36
CA LEU A 156 21.79 -12.68 30.76
C LEU A 156 21.94 -12.42 29.27
N LEU A 157 23.14 -12.68 28.73
CA LEU A 157 23.31 -12.75 27.28
C LEU A 157 22.55 -13.97 26.73
N PRO A 158 22.04 -13.94 25.48
CA PRO A 158 21.21 -15.02 24.96
C PRO A 158 21.80 -16.43 25.08
N HIS A 159 23.11 -16.59 24.84
CA HIS A 159 23.78 -17.89 24.96
C HIS A 159 23.84 -18.40 26.42
N GLU A 160 24.14 -17.51 27.38
CA GLU A 160 24.15 -17.84 28.81
C GLU A 160 22.74 -18.19 29.29
N PHE A 161 21.73 -17.46 28.81
CA PHE A 161 20.33 -17.74 29.10
C PHE A 161 19.94 -19.14 28.62
N HIS A 162 20.25 -19.51 27.37
CA HIS A 162 19.91 -20.83 26.85
C HIS A 162 20.63 -21.95 27.58
N GLN A 163 21.89 -21.75 27.97
CA GLN A 163 22.60 -22.73 28.78
C GLN A 163 21.92 -22.93 30.14
N ALA A 164 21.67 -21.84 30.87
CA ALA A 164 21.01 -21.89 32.18
C ALA A 164 19.59 -22.47 32.10
N LEU A 165 18.86 -22.16 31.02
CA LEU A 165 17.53 -22.72 30.77
C LEU A 165 17.61 -24.24 30.59
N ASN A 166 18.50 -24.73 29.73
CA ASN A 166 18.65 -26.16 29.48
C ASN A 166 19.09 -26.92 30.74
N GLU A 167 20.02 -26.37 31.52
CA GLU A 167 20.42 -26.95 32.80
C GLU A 167 19.23 -27.11 33.77
N ARG A 168 18.36 -26.08 33.87
CA ARG A 168 17.16 -26.14 34.72
C ARG A 168 16.12 -27.12 34.22
N ARG A 169 15.86 -27.15 32.91
CA ARG A 169 14.95 -28.12 32.28
C ARG A 169 15.41 -29.56 32.54
N HIS A 170 16.72 -29.80 32.52
CA HIS A 170 17.29 -31.12 32.81
C HIS A 170 17.27 -31.50 34.30
N GLN A 171 17.49 -30.53 35.20
CA GLN A 171 17.53 -30.80 36.65
C GLN A 171 16.14 -30.88 37.29
N HIS A 172 15.16 -30.20 36.70
CA HIS A 172 13.79 -30.10 37.20
C HIS A 172 12.82 -30.49 36.08
N ASP A 173 11.96 -29.56 35.66
CA ASP A 173 11.02 -29.69 34.56
C ASP A 173 10.77 -28.32 33.90
N ASP A 174 9.98 -28.30 32.83
CA ASP A 174 9.67 -27.08 32.08
C ASP A 174 8.83 -26.08 32.89
N ARG A 175 8.08 -26.56 33.90
CA ARG A 175 7.30 -25.70 34.81
C ARG A 175 8.21 -24.90 35.75
N ALA A 176 9.17 -25.57 36.39
CA ALA A 176 10.16 -24.92 37.24
C ALA A 176 11.09 -24.01 36.43
N ALA A 177 11.41 -24.39 35.18
CA ALA A 177 12.14 -23.53 34.26
C ALA A 177 11.34 -22.25 33.93
N ALA A 178 10.04 -22.37 33.67
CA ALA A 178 9.18 -21.22 33.42
C ALA A 178 9.08 -20.27 34.62
N ASP A 179 8.90 -20.78 35.84
CA ASP A 179 8.90 -19.97 37.07
C ASP A 179 10.22 -19.19 37.23
N TRP A 180 11.35 -19.84 36.93
CA TRP A 180 12.64 -19.17 36.92
C TRP A 180 12.72 -18.06 35.86
N VAL A 181 12.30 -18.32 34.63
CA VAL A 181 12.28 -17.30 33.55
C VAL A 181 11.43 -16.09 33.97
N CYS A 182 10.25 -16.33 34.56
CA CYS A 182 9.39 -15.28 35.07
C CYS A 182 10.04 -14.47 36.20
N SER A 183 10.88 -15.10 37.03
CA SER A 183 11.61 -14.43 38.12
C SER A 183 12.81 -13.57 37.67
N LEU A 184 13.29 -13.76 36.43
CA LEU A 184 14.44 -13.00 35.93
C LEU A 184 14.08 -11.52 35.74
N PRO A 185 15.00 -10.60 36.08
CA PRO A 185 14.77 -9.19 35.87
C PRO A 185 14.70 -8.87 34.38
N GLY A 186 13.81 -7.95 34.05
CA GLY A 186 13.56 -7.53 32.68
C GLY A 186 12.40 -6.55 32.60
N GLU A 187 12.27 -5.92 31.45
CA GLU A 187 11.09 -5.13 31.13
C GLU A 187 9.92 -6.10 30.86
N ARG A 188 8.72 -5.68 31.27
CA ARG A 188 7.48 -6.44 31.08
C ARG A 188 6.43 -5.48 30.57
N THR A 189 5.88 -5.82 29.42
CA THR A 189 4.92 -5.00 28.68
C THR A 189 3.63 -5.79 28.57
N GLN A 190 2.58 -5.29 29.18
CA GLN A 190 1.24 -5.86 29.06
C GLN A 190 0.67 -5.49 27.69
N LEU A 191 0.47 -6.47 26.81
CA LEU A 191 -0.15 -6.24 25.52
C LEU A 191 -1.63 -5.88 25.71
N GLN A 192 -2.13 -5.03 24.82
CA GLN A 192 -3.50 -4.55 24.80
C GLN A 192 -4.28 -5.19 23.65
N PRO A 193 -5.56 -5.56 23.87
CA PRO A 193 -6.38 -6.15 22.83
C PRO A 193 -6.74 -5.11 21.77
N TYR A 194 -6.72 -5.52 20.50
CA TYR A 194 -7.12 -4.69 19.36
C TYR A 194 -7.61 -5.57 18.21
N HIS A 195 -8.92 -5.60 17.96
CA HIS A 195 -9.53 -6.34 16.85
C HIS A 195 -8.97 -7.76 16.63
N GLY A 196 -9.01 -8.60 17.67
CA GLY A 196 -8.48 -9.98 17.63
C GLY A 196 -6.95 -10.10 17.76
N LEU A 197 -6.22 -8.98 17.80
CA LEU A 197 -4.78 -8.92 18.00
C LEU A 197 -4.40 -8.49 19.43
N TRP A 198 -3.14 -8.72 19.80
CA TRP A 198 -2.52 -8.19 21.01
C TRP A 198 -1.32 -7.32 20.63
N LEU A 199 -1.39 -6.03 20.97
CA LEU A 199 -0.43 -5.01 20.55
C LEU A 199 0.30 -4.39 21.74
N ALA A 200 1.53 -3.92 21.53
CA ALA A 200 2.26 -3.16 22.54
C ALA A 200 1.51 -1.84 22.88
N PRO A 201 1.55 -1.35 24.13
CA PRO A 201 0.80 -0.16 24.57
C PRO A 201 1.10 1.13 23.81
N ASP A 202 2.29 1.25 23.23
CA ASP A 202 2.74 2.38 22.42
C ASP A 202 2.40 2.23 20.92
N HIS A 203 1.79 1.11 20.53
CA HIS A 203 1.39 0.89 19.15
C HIS A 203 0.37 1.95 18.69
N PRO A 204 0.62 2.67 17.57
CA PRO A 204 -0.20 3.81 17.14
C PRO A 204 -1.70 3.51 16.99
N ALA A 205 -2.04 2.28 16.62
CA ALA A 205 -3.42 1.84 16.43
C ALA A 205 -4.28 1.90 17.71
N LEU A 206 -3.67 1.82 18.89
CA LEU A 206 -4.38 1.89 20.18
C LEU A 206 -4.85 3.31 20.52
N VAL A 207 -4.17 4.33 19.97
CA VAL A 207 -4.49 5.74 20.24
C VAL A 207 -5.73 6.20 19.44
N ASP A 208 -5.94 5.64 18.26
CA ASP A 208 -7.03 6.00 17.34
C ASP A 208 -7.71 4.72 16.80
N PRO A 209 -8.54 4.05 17.62
CA PRO A 209 -9.23 2.83 17.21
C PRO A 209 -10.15 3.09 16.00
N PRO A 210 -10.37 2.09 15.13
CA PRO A 210 -11.22 2.26 13.96
C PRO A 210 -12.66 2.48 14.42
N GLN A 211 -13.33 3.42 13.76
CA GLN A 211 -14.76 3.64 13.97
C GLN A 211 -15.50 2.71 13.02
N ALA A 212 -16.63 2.14 13.44
CA ALA A 212 -17.46 1.35 12.53
C ALA A 212 -17.95 2.20 11.34
N GLU A 213 -18.18 3.50 11.58
CA GLU A 213 -18.64 4.44 10.57
C GLU A 213 -17.99 5.82 10.75
N LEU A 214 -17.64 6.44 9.63
CA LEU A 214 -17.28 7.85 9.55
C LEU A 214 -18.44 8.61 8.94
N ARG A 215 -18.88 9.70 9.58
CA ARG A 215 -20.03 10.49 9.11
C ARG A 215 -19.67 11.96 8.96
N HIS A 216 -20.06 12.54 7.84
CA HIS A 216 -19.99 13.97 7.60
C HIS A 216 -21.31 14.50 7.00
N VAL A 217 -21.78 15.63 7.53
CA VAL A 217 -22.98 16.32 7.02
C VAL A 217 -22.52 17.46 6.12
N LEU A 218 -22.91 17.42 4.85
CA LEU A 218 -22.59 18.42 3.84
C LEU A 218 -23.37 19.73 4.08
N PRO A 219 -22.93 20.86 3.51
CA PRO A 219 -23.60 22.16 3.72
C PRO A 219 -25.07 22.21 3.29
N ASP A 220 -25.48 21.35 2.34
CA ASP A 220 -26.87 21.21 1.89
C ASP A 220 -27.69 20.18 2.66
N GLY A 221 -27.12 19.61 3.74
CA GLY A 221 -27.77 18.64 4.62
C GLY A 221 -27.66 17.18 4.18
N ARG A 222 -27.09 16.91 2.99
CA ARG A 222 -26.75 15.55 2.56
C ARG A 222 -25.72 14.91 3.47
N ILE A 223 -25.71 13.58 3.52
CA ILE A 223 -24.86 12.82 4.43
C ILE A 223 -23.86 12.01 3.63
N LEU A 224 -22.57 12.30 3.83
CA LEU A 224 -21.47 11.45 3.40
C LEU A 224 -21.14 10.48 4.53
N LEU A 225 -21.31 9.19 4.27
CA LEU A 225 -21.03 8.11 5.23
C LEU A 225 -19.91 7.23 4.67
N ALA A 226 -19.06 6.69 5.54
CA ALA A 226 -18.12 5.66 5.16
C ALA A 226 -18.13 4.53 6.20
N THR A 227 -18.46 3.30 5.79
CA THR A 227 -18.59 2.13 6.67
C THR A 227 -17.35 1.27 6.61
N LEU A 228 -16.84 0.84 7.78
CA LEU A 228 -15.59 0.09 7.88
C LEU A 228 -15.71 -1.25 7.14
N LEU A 229 -14.70 -1.58 6.33
CA LEU A 229 -14.65 -2.84 5.59
C LEU A 229 -13.92 -3.96 6.33
N LEU A 230 -13.13 -3.62 7.36
CA LEU A 230 -12.36 -4.58 8.12
C LEU A 230 -13.25 -5.42 9.05
N PRO A 231 -12.90 -6.71 9.27
CA PRO A 231 -13.60 -7.55 10.22
C PRO A 231 -13.26 -7.14 11.66
N ASP A 232 -14.06 -7.61 12.61
CA ASP A 232 -13.79 -7.43 14.03
C ASP A 232 -12.50 -8.15 14.49
N ASP A 233 -12.12 -9.24 13.81
CA ASP A 233 -10.87 -9.99 14.04
C ASP A 233 -9.94 -9.85 12.83
N LEU A 234 -8.90 -9.03 12.97
CA LEU A 234 -7.93 -8.77 11.90
C LEU A 234 -7.09 -9.98 11.54
N ARG A 235 -7.05 -11.04 12.36
CA ARG A 235 -6.36 -12.29 12.01
C ARG A 235 -6.98 -12.99 10.80
N LEU A 236 -8.21 -12.64 10.44
CA LEU A 236 -8.90 -13.13 9.24
C LEU A 236 -8.46 -12.45 7.94
N THR A 237 -7.63 -11.41 8.05
CA THR A 237 -7.10 -10.64 6.92
C THR A 237 -5.75 -11.18 6.47
N VAL A 238 -5.35 -10.84 5.24
CA VAL A 238 -4.06 -11.25 4.68
C VAL A 238 -2.85 -10.54 5.30
N ASP A 239 -3.07 -9.36 5.91
CA ASP A 239 -2.01 -8.49 6.41
C ASP A 239 -2.50 -7.71 7.66
N PRO A 240 -2.65 -8.39 8.81
CA PRO A 240 -3.24 -7.80 10.01
C PRO A 240 -2.51 -6.54 10.49
N GLU A 241 -1.18 -6.53 10.39
CA GLU A 241 -0.34 -5.39 10.82
C GLU A 241 -0.58 -4.14 9.95
N LEU A 242 -0.69 -4.31 8.63
CA LEU A 242 -1.03 -3.22 7.73
C LEU A 242 -2.37 -2.59 8.11
N PHE A 243 -3.37 -3.41 8.44
CA PHE A 243 -4.72 -2.95 8.74
C PHE A 243 -4.87 -2.34 10.14
N CYS A 244 -3.89 -2.51 11.03
CA CYS A 244 -3.77 -1.66 12.22
C CYS A 244 -3.48 -0.19 11.87
N ARG A 245 -2.90 0.09 10.69
CA ARG A 245 -2.50 1.44 10.24
C ARG A 245 -3.44 2.00 9.17
N ILE A 246 -3.97 1.15 8.30
CA ILE A 246 -4.82 1.53 7.17
C ILE A 246 -6.22 0.97 7.37
N ARG A 247 -7.21 1.85 7.41
CA ARG A 247 -8.61 1.52 7.67
C ARG A 247 -9.44 1.82 6.43
N PRO A 248 -9.67 0.86 5.52
CA PRO A 248 -10.51 1.08 4.36
C PRO A 248 -12.00 1.10 4.75
N TYR A 249 -12.75 2.05 4.16
CA TYR A 249 -14.19 2.21 4.34
C TYR A 249 -14.88 2.24 2.97
N ALA A 250 -16.07 1.63 2.88
CA ALA A 250 -16.98 1.79 1.75
C ALA A 250 -17.71 3.13 1.86
N LEU A 251 -17.63 3.95 0.81
CA LEU A 251 -18.17 5.29 0.76
C LEU A 251 -19.63 5.27 0.28
N GLN A 252 -20.48 6.04 0.96
CA GLN A 252 -21.89 6.20 0.61
C GLN A 252 -22.27 7.69 0.65
N LEU A 253 -23.20 8.08 -0.21
CA LEU A 253 -23.80 9.42 -0.21
C LEU A 253 -25.32 9.27 -0.11
N ASP A 254 -25.90 9.84 0.94
CA ASP A 254 -27.34 9.76 1.25
C ASP A 254 -27.87 8.32 1.30
N GLY A 255 -27.05 7.39 1.82
CA GLY A 255 -27.37 5.97 1.91
C GLY A 255 -27.25 5.19 0.59
N VAL A 256 -26.79 5.83 -0.49
CA VAL A 256 -26.49 5.17 -1.76
C VAL A 256 -25.02 4.78 -1.80
N ASP A 257 -24.75 3.49 -2.02
CA ASP A 257 -23.39 2.99 -2.20
C ASP A 257 -22.73 3.59 -3.44
N SER A 258 -21.49 4.04 -3.29
CA SER A 258 -20.69 4.59 -4.37
C SER A 258 -19.85 3.54 -5.10
N GLU A 259 -19.72 2.33 -4.54
CA GLU A 259 -18.71 1.31 -4.92
C GLU A 259 -17.27 1.83 -4.83
N ARG A 260 -17.05 2.90 -4.05
CA ARG A 260 -15.74 3.54 -3.84
C ARG A 260 -15.30 3.42 -2.40
N HIS A 261 -13.98 3.57 -2.24
CA HIS A 261 -13.34 3.36 -0.96
C HIS A 261 -12.56 4.60 -0.53
N VAL A 262 -12.54 4.85 0.77
CA VAL A 262 -11.80 5.93 1.41
C VAL A 262 -11.10 5.39 2.66
N CYS A 263 -10.03 6.05 3.12
CA CYS A 263 -9.45 5.77 4.44
C CYS A 263 -9.84 6.81 5.51
N SER A 264 -10.35 7.96 5.09
CA SER A 264 -10.87 9.00 5.97
C SER A 264 -11.77 9.97 5.20
N LEU A 265 -12.59 10.73 5.92
CA LEU A 265 -13.37 11.86 5.37
C LEU A 265 -12.71 13.23 5.66
N LYS A 266 -11.43 13.25 6.09
CA LYS A 266 -10.74 14.50 6.47
C LYS A 266 -10.37 15.38 5.26
N GLN A 267 -10.11 14.76 4.11
CA GLN A 267 -9.73 15.45 2.87
C GLN A 267 -10.91 15.43 1.89
N MET A 268 -11.75 16.45 1.98
CA MET A 268 -12.90 16.62 1.09
C MET A 268 -13.18 18.10 0.81
N MET A 269 -13.87 18.36 -0.29
CA MET A 269 -14.26 19.70 -0.74
C MET A 269 -15.63 19.64 -1.40
N VAL A 270 -16.45 20.65 -1.16
CA VAL A 270 -17.77 20.79 -1.78
C VAL A 270 -17.77 22.08 -2.61
N SER A 271 -18.38 22.06 -3.79
CA SER A 271 -18.54 23.26 -4.60
C SER A 271 -19.55 24.23 -3.95
N PRO A 272 -19.48 25.55 -4.23
CA PRO A 272 -20.32 26.56 -3.56
C PRO A 272 -21.83 26.30 -3.63
N GLY A 273 -22.35 25.84 -4.77
CA GLY A 273 -23.74 25.47 -4.97
C GLY A 273 -24.04 23.99 -4.68
N ASN A 274 -23.11 23.27 -4.03
CA ASN A 274 -23.21 21.86 -3.66
C ASN A 274 -23.45 20.88 -4.83
N GLN A 275 -23.15 21.28 -6.06
CA GLN A 275 -23.34 20.42 -7.25
C GLN A 275 -22.24 19.38 -7.41
N CYS A 276 -21.06 19.64 -6.85
CA CYS A 276 -19.91 18.75 -6.90
C CYS A 276 -19.32 18.51 -5.50
N LEU A 277 -18.89 17.28 -5.24
CA LEU A 277 -18.18 16.88 -4.04
C LEU A 277 -16.90 16.16 -4.47
N VAL A 278 -15.79 16.47 -3.82
CA VAL A 278 -14.51 15.79 -4.02
C VAL A 278 -14.06 15.21 -2.69
N VAL A 279 -13.61 13.96 -2.68
CA VAL A 279 -13.10 13.25 -1.50
C VAL A 279 -11.83 12.50 -1.87
N ARG A 280 -10.84 12.46 -0.97
CA ARG A 280 -9.67 11.59 -1.16
C ARG A 280 -10.10 10.13 -0.96
N GLY A 281 -9.95 9.33 -2.00
CA GLY A 281 -10.24 7.91 -2.01
C GLY A 281 -8.99 7.05 -2.23
N VAL A 282 -9.23 5.74 -2.21
CA VAL A 282 -8.22 4.71 -2.36
C VAL A 282 -8.64 3.65 -3.36
N LEU A 283 -7.66 2.99 -3.95
CA LEU A 283 -7.83 1.81 -4.78
C LEU A 283 -7.41 0.60 -3.98
N LEU A 284 -8.32 -0.34 -3.83
CA LEU A 284 -8.10 -1.59 -3.11
C LEU A 284 -7.93 -2.73 -4.11
N GLY A 285 -6.96 -3.61 -3.85
CA GLY A 285 -6.88 -4.92 -4.49
C GLY A 285 -7.94 -5.87 -3.93
N ALA A 286 -8.05 -7.06 -4.52
CA ALA A 286 -9.00 -8.09 -4.09
C ALA A 286 -8.82 -8.48 -2.60
N ASP A 287 -7.60 -8.37 -2.08
CA ASP A 287 -7.20 -8.64 -0.70
C ASP A 287 -7.31 -7.41 0.23
N MET A 288 -7.94 -6.33 -0.26
CA MET A 288 -8.06 -5.03 0.37
C MET A 288 -6.75 -4.26 0.61
N ARG A 289 -5.61 -4.73 0.06
CA ARG A 289 -4.37 -3.95 0.13
C ARG A 289 -4.47 -2.73 -0.76
N LEU A 290 -3.83 -1.65 -0.32
CA LEU A 290 -3.80 -0.39 -1.04
C LEU A 290 -2.96 -0.52 -2.32
N GLN A 291 -3.59 -0.35 -3.47
CA GLN A 291 -2.93 -0.34 -4.80
C GLN A 291 -2.57 1.09 -5.23
N GLY A 292 -3.32 2.08 -4.74
CA GLY A 292 -3.10 3.47 -5.10
C GLY A 292 -4.10 4.41 -4.43
N SER A 293 -3.92 5.71 -4.68
CA SER A 293 -4.81 6.77 -4.18
C SER A 293 -5.47 7.51 -5.34
N VAL A 294 -6.69 7.97 -5.12
CA VAL A 294 -7.48 8.71 -6.12
C VAL A 294 -8.20 9.90 -5.47
N TRP A 295 -8.55 10.88 -6.28
CA TRP A 295 -9.58 11.86 -5.95
C TRP A 295 -10.90 11.39 -6.54
N LEU A 296 -11.88 11.13 -5.67
CA LEU A 296 -13.23 10.75 -6.04
C LEU A 296 -14.06 12.02 -6.20
N VAL A 297 -14.63 12.23 -7.37
CA VAL A 297 -15.50 13.37 -7.68
C VAL A 297 -16.91 12.87 -7.89
N HIS A 298 -17.84 13.32 -7.05
CA HIS A 298 -19.27 13.12 -7.22
C HIS A 298 -19.91 14.31 -7.92
N ARG A 299 -20.62 14.05 -9.01
CA ARG A 299 -21.35 15.05 -9.78
C ARG A 299 -22.56 14.42 -10.47
N GLU A 300 -23.71 15.08 -10.41
CA GLU A 300 -24.95 14.65 -11.07
C GLU A 300 -25.31 13.16 -10.77
N GLY A 301 -25.07 12.70 -9.54
CA GLY A 301 -25.35 11.34 -9.10
C GLY A 301 -24.30 10.30 -9.48
N GLN A 302 -23.16 10.70 -10.03
CA GLN A 302 -22.11 9.78 -10.46
C GLN A 302 -20.78 10.06 -9.78
N TRP A 303 -20.11 8.99 -9.35
CA TRP A 303 -18.75 9.01 -8.83
C TRP A 303 -17.73 8.69 -9.91
N ARG A 304 -16.69 9.51 -10.03
CA ARG A 304 -15.58 9.34 -10.97
C ARG A 304 -14.24 9.56 -10.28
N ALA A 305 -13.22 8.83 -10.68
CA ALA A 305 -11.88 8.94 -10.12
C ALA A 305 -10.91 9.74 -11.01
N ILE A 306 -10.03 10.50 -10.35
CA ILE A 306 -8.84 11.16 -10.89
C ILE A 306 -7.63 10.61 -10.12
N SER A 307 -6.56 10.22 -10.82
CA SER A 307 -5.36 9.74 -10.14
C SER A 307 -4.72 10.84 -9.28
N THR A 308 -4.19 10.47 -8.10
CA THR A 308 -3.42 11.40 -7.26
C THR A 308 -1.95 11.47 -7.65
N SER A 309 -1.58 10.78 -8.73
CA SER A 309 -0.26 10.87 -9.34
C SER A 309 -0.39 11.02 -10.86
N ALA A 310 0.59 11.70 -11.45
CA ALA A 310 0.76 11.84 -12.88
C ALA A 310 2.21 11.56 -13.25
N TRP A 311 2.47 11.35 -14.54
CA TRP A 311 3.81 11.21 -15.07
C TRP A 311 4.23 12.47 -15.80
N ALA A 312 5.30 13.10 -15.35
CA ALA A 312 5.99 14.13 -16.10
C ALA A 312 6.93 13.47 -17.12
N ARG A 313 6.91 13.95 -18.37
CA ARG A 313 7.78 13.42 -19.42
C ARG A 313 9.07 14.24 -19.50
N VAL A 314 10.21 13.60 -19.27
CA VAL A 314 11.53 14.24 -19.30
C VAL A 314 12.37 13.55 -20.38
N GLY A 315 12.37 14.13 -21.58
CA GLY A 315 13.00 13.47 -22.74
C GLY A 315 12.35 12.11 -23.04
N THR A 316 13.10 11.02 -22.86
CA THR A 316 12.62 9.63 -23.01
C THR A 316 12.19 8.98 -21.69
N SER A 317 12.47 9.60 -20.54
CA SER A 317 12.09 9.08 -19.23
C SER A 317 10.77 9.68 -18.73
N ARG A 318 10.27 9.09 -17.64
CA ARG A 318 9.08 9.56 -16.91
C ARG A 318 9.45 9.73 -15.44
N GLU A 319 9.00 10.83 -14.86
CA GLU A 319 9.15 11.11 -13.44
C GLU A 319 7.77 11.16 -12.79
N PRO A 320 7.57 10.53 -11.62
CA PRO A 320 6.30 10.61 -10.93
C PRO A 320 6.13 12.00 -10.30
N VAL A 321 4.94 12.56 -10.42
CA VAL A 321 4.52 13.77 -9.70
C VAL A 321 3.22 13.48 -8.97
N TRP A 322 3.05 14.09 -7.80
CA TRP A 322 1.82 14.01 -7.03
C TRP A 322 0.83 15.05 -7.51
N VAL A 323 -0.46 14.77 -7.36
CA VAL A 323 -1.57 15.64 -7.78
C VAL A 323 -2.58 15.77 -6.65
N ASP A 324 -2.82 17.01 -6.24
CA ASP A 324 -3.88 17.37 -5.30
C ASP A 324 -4.96 18.21 -5.96
N VAL A 325 -6.16 18.14 -5.40
CA VAL A 325 -7.28 19.01 -5.75
C VAL A 325 -7.28 20.21 -4.80
N LEU A 326 -7.33 21.41 -5.37
CA LEU A 326 -7.36 22.68 -4.64
C LEU A 326 -8.75 23.29 -4.51
N ALA A 327 -9.61 23.05 -5.51
CA ALA A 327 -10.98 23.58 -5.53
C ALA A 327 -11.84 22.84 -6.57
N VAL A 328 -13.15 22.91 -6.39
CA VAL A 328 -14.13 22.38 -7.35
C VAL A 328 -15.27 23.39 -7.57
N SER A 329 -15.67 23.59 -8.82
CA SER A 329 -16.79 24.45 -9.21
C SER A 329 -18.08 23.65 -9.39
N ASP A 330 -19.24 24.32 -9.33
CA ASP A 330 -20.55 23.68 -9.56
C ASP A 330 -20.69 23.10 -10.97
N ASP A 331 -20.00 23.72 -11.92
CA ASP A 331 -19.99 23.23 -13.28
C ASP A 331 -19.19 21.93 -13.44
N GLY A 332 -18.35 21.55 -12.48
CA GLY A 332 -17.49 20.37 -12.53
C GLY A 332 -16.07 20.68 -13.01
N ASP A 333 -15.61 21.93 -12.87
CA ASP A 333 -14.19 22.26 -13.04
C ASP A 333 -13.44 21.99 -11.74
N VAL A 334 -12.41 21.17 -11.84
CA VAL A 334 -11.55 20.79 -10.72
C VAL A 334 -10.21 21.47 -10.91
N GLN A 335 -9.85 22.35 -9.98
CA GLN A 335 -8.54 22.99 -9.94
C GLN A 335 -7.57 22.07 -9.22
N CYS A 336 -6.44 21.78 -9.85
CA CYS A 336 -5.45 20.85 -9.34
C CYS A 336 -4.07 21.51 -9.24
N GLU A 337 -3.25 20.97 -8.35
CA GLU A 337 -1.83 21.26 -8.25
C GLU A 337 -1.02 19.98 -8.34
N ALA A 338 -0.05 19.97 -9.25
CA ALA A 338 0.97 18.95 -9.34
C ALA A 338 2.25 19.41 -8.65
N TYR A 339 2.86 18.52 -7.89
CA TYR A 339 4.03 18.80 -7.08
C TYR A 339 4.98 17.61 -7.00
N THR A 340 6.22 17.90 -6.65
CA THR A 340 7.23 16.92 -6.26
C THR A 340 7.50 17.07 -4.77
N GLU A 341 7.83 15.96 -4.12
CA GLU A 341 8.10 15.91 -2.70
C GLU A 341 9.51 15.36 -2.50
N THR A 342 10.34 16.09 -1.76
CA THR A 342 11.70 15.68 -1.39
C THR A 342 11.80 15.59 0.11
N TRP A 343 12.45 14.55 0.62
CA TRP A 343 12.70 14.38 2.04
C TRP A 343 14.09 14.88 2.41
N ASP A 344 14.18 15.82 3.34
CA ASP A 344 15.45 16.37 3.83
C ASP A 344 15.93 15.77 5.16
N GLY A 345 15.19 14.79 5.70
CA GLY A 345 15.48 14.17 7.00
C GLY A 345 14.53 14.61 8.11
N SER A 346 13.82 15.72 7.97
CA SER A 346 12.96 16.28 9.03
C SER A 346 11.49 16.40 8.64
N THR A 347 11.22 16.98 7.47
CA THR A 347 9.88 17.20 6.95
C THR A 347 9.87 17.06 5.44
N PRO A 348 8.73 16.67 4.85
CA PRO A 348 8.64 16.62 3.41
C PRO A 348 8.59 18.04 2.86
N ASN A 349 9.53 18.38 1.97
CA ASN A 349 9.52 19.64 1.25
C ASN A 349 8.75 19.45 -0.07
N ARG A 350 7.62 20.16 -0.17
CA ARG A 350 6.74 20.14 -1.34
C ARG A 350 7.02 21.35 -2.23
N GLN A 351 7.30 21.09 -3.50
CA GLN A 351 7.50 22.14 -4.50
C GLN A 351 6.57 21.91 -5.70
N PRO A 352 5.91 22.96 -6.22
CA PRO A 352 5.16 22.85 -7.47
C PRO A 352 6.06 22.28 -8.57
N THR A 353 5.51 21.37 -9.37
CA THR A 353 6.32 20.74 -10.41
C THR A 353 6.79 21.79 -11.44
N ALA A 354 8.07 21.73 -11.80
CA ALA A 354 8.63 22.51 -12.90
C ALA A 354 8.17 22.01 -14.28
N HIS A 355 7.61 20.79 -14.32
CA HIS A 355 7.18 20.14 -15.55
C HIS A 355 5.86 20.74 -16.04
N THR A 356 5.83 21.15 -17.30
CA THR A 356 4.65 21.81 -17.90
C THR A 356 3.68 20.86 -18.58
N CYS A 357 4.07 19.61 -18.80
CA CYS A 357 3.30 18.61 -19.54
C CYS A 357 3.24 17.31 -18.72
N LEU A 358 2.03 16.94 -18.26
CA LEU A 358 1.83 15.79 -17.38
C LEU A 358 0.84 14.81 -18.01
N GLU A 359 1.12 13.52 -17.89
CA GLU A 359 0.21 12.44 -18.28
C GLU A 359 -0.58 11.99 -17.04
N LEU A 360 -1.86 12.31 -17.00
CA LEU A 360 -2.75 12.06 -15.87
C LEU A 360 -3.81 11.00 -16.20
N ALA A 361 -3.95 10.00 -15.35
CA ALA A 361 -5.01 9.00 -15.45
C ALA A 361 -6.38 9.54 -14.96
N LEU A 362 -7.42 9.28 -15.75
CA LEU A 362 -8.81 9.68 -15.47
C LEU A 362 -9.75 8.52 -15.76
N GLU A 363 -10.76 8.33 -14.92
CA GLU A 363 -11.64 7.16 -15.05
C GLU A 363 -12.48 7.19 -16.33
N TRP A 364 -12.96 8.36 -16.76
CA TRP A 364 -13.81 8.48 -17.95
C TRP A 364 -13.03 8.49 -19.27
N ARG A 365 -11.75 8.11 -19.26
CA ARG A 365 -10.90 8.03 -20.45
C ARG A 365 -10.17 6.68 -20.49
N GLU A 366 -10.01 6.11 -21.68
CA GLU A 366 -9.19 4.90 -21.85
C GLU A 366 -7.68 5.19 -21.71
N THR A 367 -7.25 6.39 -22.12
CA THR A 367 -5.83 6.81 -22.15
C THR A 367 -5.59 7.98 -21.20
N MET A 368 -4.38 8.09 -20.67
CA MET A 368 -3.95 9.26 -19.89
C MET A 368 -4.23 10.58 -20.64
N LEU A 369 -4.76 11.57 -19.92
CA LEU A 369 -4.90 12.94 -20.39
C LEU A 369 -3.56 13.67 -20.27
N ILE A 370 -3.12 14.27 -21.38
CA ILE A 370 -2.02 15.21 -21.34
C ILE A 370 -2.56 16.56 -20.86
N VAL A 371 -2.18 16.96 -19.65
CA VAL A 371 -2.52 18.27 -19.08
C VAL A 371 -1.33 19.21 -19.18
N ARG A 372 -1.62 20.49 -19.41
CA ARG A 372 -0.61 21.55 -19.37
C ARG A 372 -0.67 22.26 -18.03
N ALA A 373 0.36 22.07 -17.22
CA ALA A 373 0.50 22.72 -15.93
C ALA A 373 1.29 24.03 -16.07
N ARG A 374 0.85 25.07 -15.36
CA ARG A 374 1.57 26.35 -15.21
C ARG A 374 1.86 26.54 -13.72
N ASN A 375 3.14 26.56 -13.34
CA ASN A 375 3.58 26.55 -11.94
C ASN A 375 2.90 25.41 -11.15
N GLY A 376 2.91 24.20 -11.71
CA GLY A 376 2.22 23.04 -11.16
C GLY A 376 0.69 23.05 -11.24
N ARG A 377 0.04 24.18 -11.56
CA ARG A 377 -1.43 24.28 -11.55
C ARG A 377 -2.06 24.00 -12.91
N PHE A 378 -3.21 23.32 -12.88
CA PHE A 378 -4.03 23.06 -14.06
C PHE A 378 -5.51 22.88 -13.67
N THR A 379 -6.38 22.81 -14.66
CA THR A 379 -7.82 22.63 -14.46
C THR A 379 -8.31 21.45 -15.29
N LEU A 380 -9.16 20.64 -14.68
CA LEU A 380 -9.80 19.49 -15.31
C LEU A 380 -11.30 19.71 -15.37
N ARG A 381 -11.92 19.27 -16.46
CA ARG A 381 -13.37 19.23 -16.59
C ARG A 381 -13.88 17.82 -16.31
N VAL A 382 -14.69 17.66 -15.27
CA VAL A 382 -15.41 16.40 -15.01
C VAL A 382 -16.65 16.36 -15.90
N PRO A 383 -16.84 15.31 -16.71
CA PRO A 383 -17.99 15.26 -17.61
C PRO A 383 -19.30 15.07 -16.83
N ARG A 384 -20.41 15.46 -17.45
CA ARG A 384 -21.77 15.27 -16.90
C ARG A 384 -22.24 13.81 -17.00
N ARG A 385 -21.83 13.13 -18.06
CA ARG A 385 -22.19 11.75 -18.42
C ARG A 385 -21.02 10.99 -19.00
#